data_AF-A0A7S2WKH4-F1
#
_entry.id   AF-A0A7S2WKH4-F1
#
_cell.length_a   1.000
_cell.length_b   1.000
_cell.length_c   1.000
_cell.angle_alpha   90.00
_cell.angle_beta   90.00
_cell.angle_gamma   90.00
#
_symmetry.space_group_name_H-M   'P 1'
#
loop_
_entity.id
_entity.type
_entity.pdbx_description
1 polymer ?
#
loop_
_entity_poly.entity_id
_entity_poly.type
_entity_poly.pdbx_seq_one_letter_code
_entity_poly.pdbx_strand_id
1 'polypeptide(L)'
;SLFIYLLSINYYLVDHHSPLSATNPQHQRFHLHRQLVMTSPNERRREYLSSIDSRETVYICENVFSDDERKRIVLAMERADLISQGFRGDRHQDFPTYDMPAYELSARAFAFVRKLVRERVFTTFANANGLDPADLFFKDLFFVKYATANNGQSELALHRDGSLFSFNILLNDPSEFTGGGTFFPEIGPVQINQGDCVMHDGKVLHAGAKLFSGQRIILVGFIDSVISEEVSYGYSKQSAIARHNRELRAFKDRENGSKRESKELSSLYEDILMLTSAPDIPHQVLADKNENDPVAKHVCHLSVTGNC
;
A
#
# COMPACT_ATOMS: atom_id res chain seq x y z
N SER A 1 -21.65 49.97 9.22
CA SER A 1 -20.44 49.14 9.08
C SER A 1 -20.76 47.67 9.26
N LEU A 2 -20.98 46.95 8.15
CA LEU A 2 -20.68 45.53 7.95
C LEU A 2 -21.14 45.21 6.52
N PHE A 3 -20.23 44.84 5.62
CA PHE A 3 -20.58 44.32 4.30
C PHE A 3 -19.81 43.03 4.06
N ILE A 4 -20.59 41.97 3.86
CA ILE A 4 -20.18 40.62 3.48
C ILE A 4 -19.82 40.65 1.99
N TYR A 5 -18.64 40.16 1.61
CA TYR A 5 -18.27 39.95 0.21
C TYR A 5 -18.29 38.45 -0.13
N LEU A 6 -19.29 38.07 -0.91
CA LEU A 6 -19.29 36.89 -1.77
C LEU A 6 -18.49 37.21 -3.04
N LEU A 7 -17.46 36.44 -3.36
CA LEU A 7 -16.75 36.45 -4.66
C LEU A 7 -17.14 35.17 -5.39
N SER A 8 -18.16 35.22 -6.26
CA SER A 8 -18.10 35.50 -7.70
C SER A 8 -17.61 34.31 -8.54
N ILE A 9 -18.58 33.51 -9.00
CA ILE A 9 -18.46 32.62 -10.15
C ILE A 9 -18.55 33.50 -11.39
N ASN A 10 -17.49 33.58 -12.20
CA ASN A 10 -17.56 34.16 -13.53
C ASN A 10 -17.60 33.02 -14.56
N TYR A 11 -18.80 32.79 -15.09
CA TYR A 11 -19.01 32.20 -16.40
C TYR A 11 -18.54 33.20 -17.46
N TYR A 12 -17.66 32.77 -18.36
CA TYR A 12 -17.52 33.41 -19.67
C TYR A 12 -17.81 32.37 -20.75
N LEU A 13 -18.92 32.60 -21.44
CA LEU A 13 -19.26 32.07 -22.74
C LEU A 13 -19.03 33.18 -23.78
N VAL A 14 -18.95 32.74 -25.04
CA VAL A 14 -18.96 33.48 -26.34
C VAL A 14 -17.58 33.72 -26.94
N ASP A 15 -17.26 33.43 -28.22
CA ASP A 15 -17.77 32.53 -29.27
C ASP A 15 -16.79 32.66 -30.48
N HIS A 16 -16.95 31.77 -31.48
CA HIS A 16 -16.54 31.86 -32.89
C HIS A 16 -15.21 31.25 -33.37
N HIS A 17 -15.39 30.14 -34.11
CA HIS A 17 -14.68 29.68 -35.32
C HIS A 17 -13.18 30.01 -35.46
N SER A 18 -12.34 29.01 -35.21
CA SER A 18 -11.08 28.80 -35.97
C SER A 18 -10.64 27.32 -35.88
N PRO A 19 -10.16 26.72 -36.98
CA PRO A 19 -9.74 25.32 -36.99
C PRO A 19 -8.30 25.19 -36.46
N LEU A 20 -8.07 24.13 -35.68
CA LEU A 20 -6.78 23.45 -35.43
C LEU A 20 -5.64 24.27 -34.78
N SER A 21 -5.30 23.93 -33.53
CA SER A 21 -3.92 23.56 -33.23
C SER A 21 -3.89 22.48 -32.14
N ALA A 22 -3.41 21.30 -32.51
CA ALA A 22 -3.34 20.11 -31.66
C ALA A 22 -2.08 20.10 -30.77
N THR A 23 -1.64 21.26 -30.26
CA THR A 23 -0.28 21.39 -29.68
C THR A 23 -0.22 22.14 -28.35
N ASN A 24 -1.35 22.34 -27.64
CA ASN A 24 -1.31 22.94 -26.29
C ASN A 24 -1.45 21.85 -25.20
N PRO A 25 -0.38 21.55 -24.41
CA PRO A 25 -0.40 20.54 -23.35
C PRO A 25 -1.44 20.82 -22.25
N GLN A 26 -1.79 22.10 -22.03
CA GLN A 26 -2.84 22.47 -21.07
C GLN A 26 -4.23 22.07 -21.58
N HIS A 27 -4.52 22.24 -22.88
CA HIS A 27 -5.78 21.80 -23.47
C HIS A 27 -5.94 20.27 -23.49
N GLN A 28 -4.84 19.52 -23.70
CA GLN A 28 -4.86 18.05 -23.55
C GLN A 28 -5.16 17.62 -22.11
N ARG A 29 -4.55 18.27 -21.11
CA ARG A 29 -4.88 18.03 -19.69
C ARG A 29 -6.34 18.34 -19.36
N PHE A 30 -6.91 19.41 -19.90
CA PHE A 30 -8.34 19.75 -19.71
C PHE A 30 -9.29 18.77 -20.40
N HIS A 31 -8.95 18.21 -21.58
CA HIS A 31 -9.77 17.18 -22.23
C HIS A 31 -9.70 15.82 -21.54
N LEU A 32 -8.51 15.36 -21.12
CA LEU A 32 -8.36 14.13 -20.32
C LEU A 32 -9.11 14.23 -18.98
N HIS A 33 -9.02 15.38 -18.29
CA HIS A 33 -9.74 15.57 -17.03
C HIS A 33 -11.26 15.63 -17.23
N ARG A 34 -11.75 16.13 -18.38
CA ARG A 34 -13.19 16.19 -18.70
C ARG A 34 -13.76 14.84 -19.16
N GLN A 35 -12.98 13.99 -19.82
CA GLN A 35 -13.40 12.63 -20.20
C GLN A 35 -13.46 11.68 -18.99
N LEU A 36 -12.51 11.77 -18.06
CA LEU A 36 -12.53 10.97 -16.83
C LEU A 36 -13.75 11.26 -15.93
N VAL A 37 -14.28 12.48 -15.98
CA VAL A 37 -15.39 12.94 -15.11
C VAL A 37 -16.77 12.51 -15.63
N MET A 38 -16.88 11.94 -16.83
CA MET A 38 -18.17 11.58 -17.46
C MET A 38 -18.37 10.08 -17.73
N THR A 39 -17.39 9.23 -17.39
CA THR A 39 -17.46 7.77 -17.58
C THR A 39 -17.77 7.05 -16.27
N SER A 40 -18.37 5.86 -16.36
CA SER A 40 -18.61 5.03 -15.17
C SER A 40 -17.32 4.32 -14.72
N PRO A 41 -17.20 3.90 -13.44
CA PRO A 41 -16.10 3.05 -13.01
C PRO A 41 -15.95 1.77 -13.85
N ASN A 42 -17.06 1.18 -14.30
CA ASN A 42 -17.02 -0.01 -15.15
C ASN A 42 -16.48 0.30 -16.56
N GLU A 43 -16.81 1.47 -17.12
CA GLU A 43 -16.28 1.90 -18.41
C GLU A 43 -14.77 2.14 -18.36
N ARG A 44 -14.27 2.90 -17.37
CA ARG A 44 -12.82 3.08 -17.15
C ARG A 44 -12.09 1.76 -16.98
N ARG A 45 -12.67 0.84 -16.19
CA ARG A 45 -12.12 -0.51 -16.02
C ARG A 45 -12.04 -1.26 -17.34
N ARG A 46 -13.11 -1.25 -18.16
CA ARG A 46 -13.12 -1.93 -19.46
C ARG A 46 -12.08 -1.37 -20.42
N GLU A 47 -11.93 -0.05 -20.45
CA GLU A 47 -10.92 0.62 -21.26
C GLU A 47 -9.51 0.18 -20.86
N TYR A 48 -9.17 0.25 -19.57
CA TYR A 48 -7.91 -0.28 -19.05
C TYR A 48 -7.70 -1.76 -19.39
N LEU A 49 -8.71 -2.61 -19.18
CA LEU A 49 -8.61 -4.05 -19.44
C LEU A 49 -8.40 -4.38 -20.93
N SER A 50 -8.80 -3.48 -21.82
CA SER A 50 -8.62 -3.59 -23.27
C SER A 50 -7.27 -3.08 -23.78
N SER A 51 -6.54 -2.29 -22.97
CA SER A 51 -5.23 -1.75 -23.32
C SER A 51 -4.12 -2.77 -23.01
N ILE A 52 -3.54 -3.39 -24.05
CA ILE A 52 -2.43 -4.33 -23.90
C ILE A 52 -1.22 -3.61 -23.30
N ASP A 53 -0.85 -2.45 -23.86
CA ASP A 53 0.31 -1.66 -23.43
C ASP A 53 0.22 -1.30 -21.94
N SER A 54 -0.94 -0.83 -21.48
CA SER A 54 -1.18 -0.52 -20.06
C SER A 54 -1.00 -1.74 -19.16
N ARG A 55 -1.41 -2.92 -19.64
CA ARG A 55 -1.43 -4.14 -18.84
C ARG A 55 -0.11 -4.89 -18.84
N GLU A 56 0.78 -4.62 -19.79
CA GLU A 56 2.13 -5.18 -19.82
C GLU A 56 3.16 -4.24 -19.19
N THR A 57 2.79 -2.97 -18.95
CA THR A 57 3.68 -2.00 -18.31
C THR A 57 3.92 -2.33 -16.84
N VAL A 58 5.19 -2.40 -16.45
CA VAL A 58 5.64 -2.40 -15.05
C VAL A 58 6.03 -0.99 -14.66
N TYR A 59 5.46 -0.49 -13.57
CA TYR A 59 5.69 0.87 -13.09
C TYR A 59 6.58 0.85 -11.86
N ILE A 60 7.53 1.77 -11.79
CA ILE A 60 8.29 2.07 -10.57
C ILE A 60 7.89 3.47 -10.11
N CYS A 61 7.54 3.59 -8.83
CA CYS A 61 7.25 4.86 -8.18
C CYS A 61 8.25 5.03 -7.04
N GLU A 62 9.14 6.00 -7.19
CA GLU A 62 10.18 6.28 -6.23
C GLU A 62 9.64 7.06 -5.03
N ASN A 63 10.23 6.86 -3.86
CA ASN A 63 9.94 7.62 -2.63
C ASN A 63 8.45 7.59 -2.24
N VAL A 64 7.79 6.44 -2.39
CA VAL A 64 6.40 6.26 -1.94
C VAL A 64 6.28 6.38 -0.43
N PHE A 65 7.28 5.96 0.34
CA PHE A 65 7.41 6.28 1.76
C PHE A 65 8.72 7.01 2.02
N SER A 66 8.66 8.08 2.81
CA SER A 66 9.88 8.69 3.35
C SER A 66 10.52 7.78 4.41
N ASP A 67 11.77 8.06 4.76
CA ASP A 67 12.47 7.34 5.82
C ASP A 67 11.70 7.33 7.14
N ASP A 68 11.13 8.47 7.53
CA ASP A 68 10.38 8.61 8.78
C ASP A 68 9.06 7.84 8.75
N GLU A 69 8.35 7.87 7.62
CA GLU A 69 7.09 7.14 7.47
C GLU A 69 7.36 5.63 7.49
N ARG A 70 8.39 5.18 6.76
CA ARG A 70 8.82 3.79 6.73
C ARG A 70 9.23 3.29 8.10
N LYS A 71 10.04 4.04 8.86
CA LYS A 71 10.42 3.68 10.23
C LYS A 71 9.19 3.45 11.12
N ARG A 72 8.18 4.32 11.02
CA ARG A 72 6.91 4.14 11.77
C ARG A 72 6.16 2.88 11.34
N ILE A 73 6.13 2.60 10.04
CA ILE A 73 5.44 1.42 9.48
C ILE A 73 6.13 0.14 9.93
N VAL A 74 7.47 0.07 9.85
CA VAL A 74 8.26 -1.09 10.29
C VAL A 74 8.09 -1.31 11.80
N LEU A 75 8.19 -0.24 12.60
CA LEU A 75 7.99 -0.34 14.06
C LEU A 75 6.58 -0.84 14.42
N ALA A 76 5.55 -0.34 13.73
CA ALA A 76 4.17 -0.80 13.94
C ALA A 76 4.00 -2.28 13.55
N MET A 77 4.62 -2.71 12.45
CA MET A 77 4.62 -4.10 12.00
C MET A 77 5.32 -5.02 13.00
N GLU A 78 6.52 -4.66 13.48
CA GLU A 78 7.26 -5.44 14.47
C GLU A 78 6.50 -5.56 15.80
N ARG A 79 5.85 -4.48 16.23
CA ARG A 79 5.00 -4.49 17.43
C ARG A 79 3.78 -5.40 17.26
N ALA A 80 3.09 -5.33 16.12
CA ALA A 80 1.97 -6.21 15.83
C ALA A 80 2.41 -7.68 15.84
N ASP A 81 3.54 -8.00 15.20
CA ASP A 81 4.11 -9.34 15.20
C ASP A 81 4.42 -9.85 16.61
N LEU A 82 5.04 -9.02 17.45
CA LEU A 82 5.34 -9.36 18.85
C LEU A 82 4.07 -9.64 19.68
N ILE A 83 2.99 -8.90 19.45
CA ILE A 83 1.75 -9.00 20.23
C ILE A 83 0.88 -10.17 19.74
N SER A 84 0.71 -10.32 18.42
CA SER A 84 -0.29 -11.23 17.85
C SER A 84 0.30 -12.50 17.21
N GLN A 85 1.64 -12.58 17.07
CA GLN A 85 2.34 -13.54 16.22
C GLN A 85 1.71 -13.53 14.82
N GLY A 86 1.74 -12.34 14.23
CA GLY A 86 0.95 -12.00 13.06
C GLY A 86 1.45 -12.65 11.77
N PHE A 87 2.75 -12.98 11.68
CA PHE A 87 3.31 -13.63 10.50
C PHE A 87 2.99 -15.13 10.43
N ARG A 88 2.47 -15.57 9.28
CA ARG A 88 2.01 -16.95 9.04
C ARG A 88 2.34 -17.38 7.62
N GLY A 89 2.49 -18.68 7.41
CA GLY A 89 2.82 -19.25 6.10
C GLY A 89 1.63 -19.83 5.32
N ASP A 90 0.40 -19.74 5.84
CA ASP A 90 -0.77 -20.46 5.32
C ASP A 90 -1.96 -19.54 4.96
N ARG A 91 -1.73 -18.21 4.86
CA ARG A 91 -2.81 -17.24 4.60
C ARG A 91 -3.32 -17.26 3.15
N HIS A 92 -2.45 -17.59 2.18
CA HIS A 92 -2.83 -17.80 0.78
C HIS A 92 -2.60 -19.26 0.37
N GLN A 93 -3.58 -19.86 -0.30
CA GLN A 93 -3.59 -21.29 -0.61
C GLN A 93 -2.63 -21.65 -1.76
N ASP A 94 -2.71 -20.93 -2.88
CA ASP A 94 -2.02 -21.32 -4.11
C ASP A 94 -0.55 -20.89 -4.14
N PHE A 95 -0.26 -19.72 -3.57
CA PHE A 95 1.06 -19.09 -3.52
C PHE A 95 1.32 -18.53 -2.12
N PRO A 96 1.49 -19.40 -1.11
CA PRO A 96 1.68 -18.97 0.26
C PRO A 96 2.93 -18.12 0.42
N THR A 97 2.78 -17.03 1.16
CA THR A 97 3.89 -16.22 1.66
C THR A 97 3.96 -16.26 3.18
N TYR A 98 5.16 -16.16 3.74
CA TYR A 98 5.31 -15.85 5.17
C TYR A 98 4.96 -14.38 5.40
N ASP A 99 3.70 -14.14 5.78
CA ASP A 99 3.11 -12.81 5.76
C ASP A 99 2.18 -12.49 6.93
N MET A 100 1.96 -11.20 7.15
CA MET A 100 1.06 -10.66 8.16
C MET A 100 0.10 -9.64 7.53
N PRO A 101 -1.22 -9.77 7.71
CA PRO A 101 -2.16 -8.77 7.23
C PRO A 101 -1.94 -7.40 7.88
N ALA A 102 -2.06 -6.32 7.10
CA ALA A 102 -1.86 -4.97 7.63
C ALA A 102 -2.96 -4.52 8.61
N TYR A 103 -4.09 -5.23 8.67
CA TYR A 103 -5.13 -4.97 9.68
C TYR A 103 -4.78 -5.52 11.07
N GLU A 104 -3.71 -6.33 11.21
CA GLU A 104 -3.15 -6.73 12.51
C GLU A 104 -2.40 -5.58 13.18
N LEU A 105 -2.04 -4.54 12.42
CA LEU A 105 -1.63 -3.27 12.99
C LEU A 105 -2.79 -2.66 13.77
N SER A 106 -2.49 -1.73 14.66
CA SER A 106 -3.55 -0.93 15.25
C SER A 106 -4.35 -0.16 14.22
N ALA A 107 -5.58 0.20 14.61
CA ALA A 107 -6.48 0.99 13.77
C ALA A 107 -5.80 2.26 13.22
N ARG A 108 -4.94 2.92 14.02
CA ARG A 108 -4.25 4.13 13.61
C ARG A 108 -3.11 3.86 12.63
N ALA A 109 -2.23 2.89 12.93
CA ALA A 109 -1.15 2.52 12.05
C ALA A 109 -1.68 1.99 10.71
N PHE A 110 -2.74 1.18 10.76
CA PHE A 110 -3.44 0.70 9.57
C PHE A 110 -4.03 1.85 8.74
N ALA A 111 -4.72 2.79 9.39
CA ALA A 111 -5.27 3.97 8.70
C ALA A 111 -4.16 4.83 8.06
N PHE A 112 -3.03 5.00 8.75
CA PHE A 112 -1.86 5.73 8.26
C PHE A 112 -1.28 5.09 6.99
N VAL A 113 -0.97 3.79 7.02
CA VAL A 113 -0.47 3.06 5.85
C VAL A 113 -1.43 3.17 4.67
N ARG A 114 -2.73 2.91 4.92
CA ARG A 114 -3.76 2.98 3.87
C ARG A 114 -3.88 4.36 3.25
N LYS A 115 -3.78 5.42 4.05
CA LYS A 115 -3.81 6.81 3.56
C LYS A 115 -2.65 7.04 2.59
N LEU A 116 -1.42 6.76 3.00
CA LEU A 116 -0.23 6.98 2.16
C LEU A 116 -0.29 6.19 0.85
N VAL A 117 -0.67 4.91 0.91
CA VAL A 117 -0.81 4.06 -0.28
C VAL A 117 -1.89 4.60 -1.22
N ARG A 118 -3.04 5.06 -0.69
CA ARG A 118 -4.08 5.68 -1.54
C ARG A 118 -3.60 6.97 -2.19
N GLU A 119 -2.95 7.84 -1.43
CA GLU A 119 -2.52 9.15 -1.94
C GLU A 119 -1.42 9.02 -3.00
N ARG A 120 -0.54 8.02 -2.88
CA ARG A 120 0.67 7.91 -3.71
C ARG A 120 0.59 6.79 -4.73
N VAL A 121 0.27 5.57 -4.31
CA VAL A 121 0.24 4.39 -5.18
C VAL A 121 -1.02 4.40 -6.05
N PHE A 122 -2.20 4.56 -5.45
CA PHE A 122 -3.46 4.51 -6.22
C PHE A 122 -3.54 5.67 -7.19
N THR A 123 -3.19 6.87 -6.74
CA THR A 123 -3.14 8.07 -7.58
C THR A 123 -2.22 7.88 -8.78
N THR A 124 -0.99 7.40 -8.55
CA THR A 124 -0.01 7.22 -9.63
C THR A 124 -0.48 6.19 -10.64
N PHE A 125 -0.89 5.00 -10.19
CA PHE A 125 -1.34 3.94 -11.08
C PHE A 125 -2.59 4.36 -11.86
N ALA A 126 -3.57 4.97 -11.19
CA ALA A 126 -4.82 5.34 -11.82
C ALA A 126 -4.64 6.42 -12.88
N ASN A 127 -3.87 7.47 -12.58
CA ASN A 127 -3.58 8.54 -13.52
C ASN A 127 -2.85 8.03 -14.77
N ALA A 128 -1.94 7.07 -14.61
CA ALA A 128 -1.20 6.47 -15.72
C ALA A 128 -2.08 5.60 -16.64
N ASN A 129 -3.24 5.17 -16.15
CA ASN A 129 -4.07 4.14 -16.79
C ASN A 129 -5.52 4.57 -17.05
N GLY A 130 -5.82 5.87 -16.94
CA GLY A 130 -7.18 6.38 -17.18
C GLY A 130 -8.22 5.89 -16.16
N LEU A 131 -7.78 5.51 -14.96
CA LEU A 131 -8.68 5.12 -13.86
C LEU A 131 -8.90 6.32 -12.92
N ASP A 132 -9.90 6.20 -12.04
CA ASP A 132 -10.10 7.15 -10.93
C ASP A 132 -9.64 6.50 -9.61
N PRO A 133 -8.72 7.10 -8.85
CA PRO A 133 -8.32 6.62 -7.53
C PRO A 133 -9.48 6.40 -6.55
N ALA A 134 -10.58 7.14 -6.72
CA ALA A 134 -11.78 7.01 -5.89
C ALA A 134 -12.46 5.64 -6.07
N ASP A 135 -12.36 5.05 -7.25
CA ASP A 135 -12.95 3.75 -7.59
C ASP A 135 -12.15 2.56 -7.06
N LEU A 136 -10.89 2.80 -6.66
CA LEU A 136 -9.95 1.76 -6.26
C LEU A 136 -10.08 1.41 -4.77
N PHE A 137 -9.94 0.11 -4.46
CA PHE A 137 -10.05 -0.41 -3.10
C PHE A 137 -9.06 -1.53 -2.81
N PHE A 138 -8.70 -1.64 -1.53
CA PHE A 138 -7.82 -2.71 -1.06
C PHE A 138 -8.57 -4.04 -1.10
N LYS A 139 -8.18 -4.93 -2.00
CA LYS A 139 -8.59 -6.34 -1.96
C LYS A 139 -7.74 -7.11 -0.95
N ASP A 140 -6.47 -6.76 -0.80
CA ASP A 140 -5.57 -7.20 0.28
C ASP A 140 -4.52 -6.12 0.56
N LEU A 141 -3.97 -6.13 1.77
CA LEU A 141 -2.82 -5.33 2.16
C LEU A 141 -2.08 -6.05 3.28
N PHE A 142 -0.81 -6.38 3.08
CA PHE A 142 -0.08 -7.27 3.98
C PHE A 142 1.44 -7.12 3.86
N PHE A 143 2.14 -7.46 4.93
CA PHE A 143 3.60 -7.47 5.01
C PHE A 143 4.13 -8.86 4.70
N VAL A 144 5.14 -8.97 3.85
CA VAL A 144 5.82 -10.25 3.55
C VAL A 144 7.26 -10.17 4.05
N LYS A 145 7.72 -11.24 4.68
CA LYS A 145 9.12 -11.44 5.07
C LYS A 145 9.73 -12.57 4.26
N TYR A 146 10.71 -12.25 3.43
CA TYR A 146 11.61 -13.23 2.84
C TYR A 146 12.89 -13.32 3.69
N ALA A 147 13.39 -14.52 3.94
CA ALA A 147 14.62 -14.74 4.68
C ALA A 147 15.33 -16.01 4.19
N THR A 148 16.67 -15.99 4.21
CA THR A 148 17.47 -17.18 3.94
C THR A 148 17.78 -18.00 5.19
N ALA A 149 17.63 -17.41 6.38
CA ALA A 149 17.87 -18.07 7.66
C ALA A 149 16.67 -18.91 8.10
N ASN A 150 16.90 -19.89 8.98
CA ASN A 150 15.87 -20.64 9.71
C ASN A 150 14.79 -21.30 8.82
N ASN A 151 15.16 -21.84 7.66
CA ASN A 151 14.22 -22.38 6.66
C ASN A 151 13.16 -21.35 6.21
N GLY A 152 13.52 -20.06 6.22
CA GLY A 152 12.69 -18.98 5.71
C GLY A 152 12.40 -19.13 4.22
N GLN A 153 11.33 -18.47 3.78
CA GLN A 153 10.98 -18.37 2.38
C GLN A 153 11.93 -17.38 1.70
N SER A 154 12.69 -17.82 0.70
CA SER A 154 13.65 -16.98 -0.02
C SER A 154 13.21 -16.58 -1.43
N GLU A 155 12.13 -17.17 -1.94
CA GLU A 155 11.57 -16.91 -3.26
C GLU A 155 10.08 -17.22 -3.29
N LEU A 156 9.41 -16.79 -4.36
CA LEU A 156 8.02 -17.15 -4.64
C LEU A 156 7.90 -17.52 -6.12
N ALA A 157 7.26 -18.65 -6.40
CA ALA A 157 7.13 -19.18 -7.76
C ALA A 157 6.38 -18.22 -8.69
N LEU A 158 6.53 -18.43 -10.01
CA LEU A 158 5.81 -17.65 -11.02
C LEU A 158 4.30 -17.78 -10.85
N HIS A 159 3.60 -16.66 -10.80
CA HIS A 159 2.15 -16.58 -10.61
C HIS A 159 1.56 -15.31 -11.23
N ARG A 160 0.23 -15.24 -11.19
CA ARG A 160 -0.56 -14.05 -11.51
C ARG A 160 -1.51 -13.80 -10.35
N ASP A 161 -1.79 -12.54 -10.10
CA ASP A 161 -2.65 -12.13 -8.99
C ASP A 161 -4.13 -12.06 -9.38
N GLY A 162 -4.95 -12.33 -8.37
CA GLY A 162 -6.40 -12.17 -8.45
C GLY A 162 -6.87 -10.72 -8.34
N SER A 163 -6.10 -9.71 -8.76
CA SER A 163 -6.37 -8.28 -8.58
C SER A 163 -6.57 -7.56 -9.93
N LEU A 164 -6.95 -6.28 -9.89
CA LEU A 164 -6.84 -5.38 -11.04
C LEU A 164 -5.36 -5.02 -11.25
N PHE A 165 -4.70 -4.58 -10.19
CA PHE A 165 -3.26 -4.40 -10.16
C PHE A 165 -2.71 -4.76 -8.77
N SER A 166 -1.43 -5.07 -8.74
CA SER A 166 -0.69 -5.38 -7.53
C SER A 166 0.50 -4.45 -7.40
N PHE A 167 0.97 -4.28 -6.17
CA PHE A 167 2.19 -3.56 -5.90
C PHE A 167 2.98 -4.19 -4.76
N ASN A 168 4.29 -3.93 -4.73
CA ASN A 168 5.08 -4.10 -3.52
C ASN A 168 6.02 -2.91 -3.26
N ILE A 169 6.20 -2.58 -1.98
CA ILE A 169 7.06 -1.51 -1.48
C ILE A 169 8.14 -2.12 -0.61
N LEU A 170 9.40 -1.75 -0.83
CA LEU A 170 10.52 -2.21 0.01
C LEU A 170 10.58 -1.44 1.34
N LEU A 171 10.63 -2.14 2.47
CA LEU A 171 10.56 -1.53 3.81
C LEU A 171 11.87 -1.53 4.60
N ASN A 172 12.77 -2.47 4.33
CA ASN A 172 14.06 -2.57 5.02
C ASN A 172 15.22 -2.22 4.08
N ASP A 173 16.43 -2.05 4.63
CA ASP A 173 17.55 -1.50 3.88
C ASP A 173 18.04 -2.54 2.84
N PRO A 174 18.30 -2.15 1.58
CA PRO A 174 18.84 -3.08 0.58
C PRO A 174 20.16 -3.75 0.98
N SER A 175 20.93 -3.15 1.89
CA SER A 175 22.16 -3.74 2.44
C SER A 175 21.90 -4.91 3.41
N GLU A 176 20.67 -5.09 3.90
CA GLU A 176 20.28 -6.20 4.77
C GLU A 176 20.09 -7.53 4.01
N PHE A 177 20.18 -7.53 2.68
CA PHE A 177 20.01 -8.72 1.86
C PHE A 177 20.76 -8.67 0.53
N THR A 178 20.88 -9.82 -0.14
CA THR A 178 21.39 -9.90 -1.52
C THR A 178 20.45 -10.70 -2.42
N GLY A 179 20.39 -10.33 -3.70
CA GLY A 179 19.39 -10.85 -4.63
C GLY A 179 18.03 -10.19 -4.42
N GLY A 180 16.95 -10.97 -4.54
CA GLY A 180 15.59 -10.47 -4.36
C GLY A 180 15.11 -9.56 -5.50
N GLY A 181 13.97 -8.90 -5.26
CA GLY A 181 13.24 -8.11 -6.24
C GLY A 181 11.96 -8.81 -6.72
N THR A 182 11.31 -8.21 -7.71
CA THR A 182 10.16 -8.79 -8.41
C THR A 182 10.61 -9.26 -9.78
N PHE A 183 10.57 -10.56 -10.03
CA PHE A 183 11.00 -11.13 -11.31
C PHE A 183 9.85 -11.14 -12.31
N PHE A 184 10.07 -10.54 -13.47
CA PHE A 184 9.16 -10.64 -14.62
C PHE A 184 9.90 -11.38 -15.74
N PRO A 185 9.34 -12.46 -16.35
CA PRO A 185 10.07 -13.26 -17.34
C PRO A 185 10.68 -12.47 -18.50
N GLU A 186 9.98 -11.43 -18.99
CA GLU A 186 10.40 -10.62 -20.13
C GLU A 186 11.40 -9.50 -19.76
N ILE A 187 11.53 -9.15 -18.47
CA ILE A 187 12.35 -8.03 -17.99
C ILE A 187 13.53 -8.51 -17.14
N GLY A 188 13.36 -9.61 -16.41
CA GLY A 188 14.25 -10.04 -15.35
C GLY A 188 13.85 -9.51 -13.97
N PRO A 189 14.76 -9.58 -12.97
CA PRO A 189 14.51 -9.09 -11.63
C PRO A 189 14.50 -7.56 -11.59
N VAL A 190 13.38 -6.99 -11.18
CA VAL A 190 13.25 -5.56 -10.87
C VAL A 190 13.53 -5.36 -9.39
N GLN A 191 14.63 -4.68 -9.09
CA GLN A 191 15.01 -4.24 -7.75
C GLN A 191 14.67 -2.77 -7.58
N ILE A 192 14.16 -2.41 -6.40
CA ILE A 192 13.72 -1.06 -6.04
C ILE A 192 14.43 -0.64 -4.75
N ASN A 193 14.61 0.66 -4.53
CA ASN A 193 15.23 1.14 -3.29
C ASN A 193 14.23 1.08 -2.13
N GLN A 194 14.74 1.30 -0.93
CA GLN A 194 13.91 1.42 0.26
C GLN A 194 12.89 2.55 0.10
N GLY A 195 11.62 2.29 0.40
CA GLY A 195 10.52 3.25 0.26
C GLY A 195 9.95 3.36 -1.16
N ASP A 196 10.61 2.80 -2.17
CA ASP A 196 10.11 2.75 -3.55
C ASP A 196 9.06 1.65 -3.71
N CYS A 197 8.25 1.76 -4.75
CA CYS A 197 7.17 0.87 -5.10
C CYS A 197 7.33 0.34 -6.52
N VAL A 198 7.12 -0.96 -6.73
CA VAL A 198 6.86 -1.54 -8.05
C VAL A 198 5.39 -1.92 -8.16
N MET A 199 4.75 -1.58 -9.26
CA MET A 199 3.34 -1.84 -9.54
C MET A 199 3.19 -2.50 -10.92
N HIS A 200 2.23 -3.40 -11.06
CA HIS A 200 1.93 -4.06 -12.33
C HIS A 200 0.47 -4.54 -12.36
N ASP A 201 -0.08 -4.75 -13.57
CA ASP A 201 -1.38 -5.40 -13.74
C ASP A 201 -1.41 -6.73 -12.99
N GLY A 202 -2.55 -7.04 -12.38
CA GLY A 202 -2.70 -8.27 -11.60
C GLY A 202 -2.54 -9.52 -12.46
N LYS A 203 -2.74 -9.41 -13.78
CA LYS A 203 -2.51 -10.50 -14.72
C LYS A 203 -1.12 -10.46 -15.32
N VAL A 204 -0.15 -9.67 -14.87
CA VAL A 204 1.25 -9.85 -15.29
C VAL A 204 1.86 -11.07 -14.60
N LEU A 205 2.53 -11.92 -15.38
CA LEU A 205 3.24 -13.09 -14.85
C LEU A 205 4.50 -12.63 -14.13
N HIS A 206 4.64 -12.98 -12.86
CA HIS A 206 5.75 -12.52 -12.05
C HIS A 206 6.08 -13.50 -10.92
N ALA A 207 7.24 -13.33 -10.28
CA ALA A 207 7.73 -14.14 -9.17
C ALA A 207 8.43 -13.27 -8.12
N GLY A 208 8.55 -13.79 -6.90
CA GLY A 208 9.50 -13.26 -5.93
C GLY A 208 10.90 -13.74 -6.29
N ALA A 209 11.76 -12.85 -6.77
CA ALA A 209 13.13 -13.21 -7.12
C ALA A 209 13.89 -13.76 -5.91
N LYS A 210 14.80 -14.71 -6.16
CA LYS A 210 15.52 -15.42 -5.11
C LYS A 210 16.41 -14.51 -4.28
N LEU A 211 16.24 -14.61 -2.97
CA LEU A 211 17.14 -14.07 -1.96
C LEU A 211 18.33 -15.01 -1.76
N PHE A 212 19.55 -14.49 -1.80
CA PHE A 212 20.77 -15.27 -1.59
C PHE A 212 21.32 -15.15 -0.17
N SER A 213 21.07 -14.02 0.49
CA SER A 213 21.37 -13.83 1.90
C SER A 213 20.46 -12.79 2.54
N GLY A 214 20.33 -12.85 3.87
CA GLY A 214 19.70 -11.80 4.67
C GLY A 214 18.18 -11.91 4.75
N GLN A 215 17.54 -10.76 4.97
CA GLN A 215 16.09 -10.64 5.12
C GLN A 215 15.57 -9.49 4.25
N ARG A 216 14.46 -9.71 3.55
CA ARG A 216 13.77 -8.69 2.74
C ARG A 216 12.33 -8.56 3.23
N ILE A 217 11.94 -7.35 3.58
CA ILE A 217 10.61 -7.03 4.10
C ILE A 217 9.91 -6.10 3.10
N ILE A 218 8.72 -6.49 2.66
CA ILE A 218 7.92 -5.71 1.72
C ILE A 218 6.48 -5.53 2.22
N LEU A 219 5.86 -4.40 1.87
CA LEU A 219 4.41 -4.23 1.92
C LEU A 219 3.84 -4.57 0.56
N VAL A 220 2.92 -5.52 0.50
CA VAL A 220 2.22 -5.96 -0.72
C VAL A 220 0.76 -5.54 -0.65
N GLY A 221 0.22 -5.07 -1.78
CA GLY A 221 -1.20 -4.77 -1.88
C GLY A 221 -1.82 -5.29 -3.17
N PHE A 222 -2.99 -5.89 -3.03
CA PHE A 222 -3.84 -6.29 -4.15
C PHE A 222 -4.99 -5.30 -4.26
N ILE A 223 -5.06 -4.59 -5.39
CA ILE A 223 -6.02 -3.51 -5.59
C ILE A 223 -7.02 -3.92 -6.65
N ASP A 224 -8.29 -3.58 -6.42
CA ASP A 224 -9.36 -3.78 -7.40
C ASP A 224 -10.19 -2.50 -7.53
N SER A 225 -11.07 -2.45 -8.53
CA SER A 225 -11.96 -1.32 -8.76
C SER A 225 -13.40 -1.68 -8.49
N VAL A 226 -14.20 -0.70 -8.05
CA VAL A 226 -15.65 -0.86 -8.04
C VAL A 226 -16.16 -1.10 -9.47
N ILE A 227 -17.18 -1.95 -9.59
CA ILE A 227 -17.89 -2.19 -10.84
C ILE A 227 -19.28 -1.56 -10.65
N SER A 228 -19.50 -0.42 -11.30
CA SER A 228 -20.75 0.34 -11.28
C SER A 228 -20.94 1.03 -12.62
N GLU A 229 -22.19 1.11 -13.08
CA GLU A 229 -22.58 1.88 -14.28
C GLU A 229 -22.96 3.32 -13.95
N GLU A 230 -23.11 3.65 -12.66
CA GLU A 230 -23.35 5.03 -12.24
C GLU A 230 -22.09 5.87 -12.44
N VAL A 231 -22.25 7.06 -13.04
CA VAL A 231 -21.15 8.02 -13.20
C VAL A 231 -20.64 8.41 -11.82
N SER A 232 -19.36 8.14 -11.57
CA SER A 232 -18.68 8.47 -10.32
C SER A 232 -17.94 9.77 -10.52
N TYR A 233 -18.39 10.82 -9.83
CA TYR A 233 -17.71 12.13 -9.78
C TYR A 233 -16.68 12.14 -8.64
N GLY A 234 -15.61 11.35 -8.77
CA GLY A 234 -14.52 11.31 -7.80
C GLY A 234 -14.94 10.96 -6.37
N TYR A 235 -14.31 11.64 -5.39
CA TYR A 235 -14.56 11.39 -3.97
C TYR A 235 -15.93 11.93 -3.55
N SER A 236 -16.89 11.03 -3.33
CA SER A 236 -18.18 11.34 -2.69
C SER A 236 -18.34 10.50 -1.43
N LYS A 237 -19.22 10.95 -0.52
CA LYS A 237 -19.52 10.17 0.70
C LYS A 237 -20.10 8.80 0.33
N GLN A 238 -20.92 8.74 -0.71
CA GLN A 238 -21.54 7.52 -1.22
C GLN A 238 -20.50 6.57 -1.83
N SER A 239 -19.58 7.06 -2.66
CA SER A 239 -18.52 6.24 -3.26
C SER A 239 -17.54 5.75 -2.18
N ALA A 240 -17.25 6.58 -1.17
CA ALA A 240 -16.46 6.18 0.00
C ALA A 240 -17.13 5.04 0.80
N ILE A 241 -18.45 5.10 1.03
CA ILE A 241 -19.20 4.05 1.71
C ILE A 241 -19.22 2.76 0.89
N ALA A 242 -19.52 2.85 -0.41
CA ALA A 242 -19.56 1.69 -1.30
C ALA A 242 -18.21 0.96 -1.31
N ARG A 243 -17.12 1.73 -1.41
CA ARG A 243 -15.76 1.22 -1.32
C ARG A 243 -15.46 0.56 0.01
N HIS A 244 -15.78 1.22 1.12
CA HIS A 244 -15.57 0.65 2.45
C HIS A 244 -16.33 -0.68 2.61
N ASN A 245 -17.57 -0.75 2.13
CA ASN A 245 -18.35 -1.99 2.14
C ASN A 245 -17.72 -3.10 1.30
N ARG A 246 -17.08 -2.77 0.16
CA ARG A 246 -16.34 -3.75 -0.66
C ARG A 246 -15.09 -4.26 0.07
N GLU A 247 -14.34 -3.37 0.70
CA GLU A 247 -13.17 -3.76 1.51
C GLU A 247 -13.58 -4.66 2.68
N LEU A 248 -14.66 -4.31 3.39
CA LEU A 248 -15.19 -5.15 4.48
C LEU A 248 -15.63 -6.53 3.99
N ARG A 249 -16.21 -6.63 2.78
CA ARG A 249 -16.55 -7.94 2.18
C ARG A 249 -15.30 -8.72 1.85
N ALA A 250 -14.34 -8.11 1.14
CA ALA A 250 -13.07 -8.75 0.80
C ALA A 250 -12.31 -9.22 2.05
N PHE A 251 -12.39 -8.46 3.15
CA PHE A 251 -11.87 -8.84 4.45
C PHE A 251 -12.61 -10.06 5.04
N LYS A 252 -13.94 -10.01 5.12
CA LYS A 252 -14.77 -11.11 5.67
C LYS A 252 -14.63 -12.41 4.89
N ASP A 253 -14.53 -12.33 3.56
CA ASP A 253 -14.35 -13.51 2.70
C ASP A 253 -13.03 -14.24 3.02
N ARG A 254 -12.03 -13.52 3.56
CA ARG A 254 -10.74 -14.08 3.99
C ARG A 254 -10.75 -14.54 5.44
N GLU A 255 -11.34 -13.77 6.35
CA GLU A 255 -11.49 -14.19 7.76
C GLU A 255 -12.36 -15.44 7.91
N ASN A 256 -13.38 -15.62 7.07
CA ASN A 256 -14.19 -16.84 7.10
C ASN A 256 -13.38 -18.10 6.72
N GLY A 257 -12.20 -17.96 6.11
CA GLY A 257 -11.20 -19.02 5.94
C GLY A 257 -10.24 -19.20 7.13
N SER A 258 -10.15 -18.21 8.03
CA SER A 258 -9.23 -18.15 9.18
C SER A 258 -9.99 -17.77 10.45
N LYS A 259 -10.49 -18.77 11.20
CA LYS A 259 -11.19 -18.56 12.47
C LYS A 259 -10.33 -17.75 13.46
N ARG A 260 -10.71 -16.50 13.78
CA ARG A 260 -10.26 -15.86 15.03
C ARG A 260 -11.18 -14.74 15.54
N GLU A 261 -11.27 -14.63 16.87
CA GLU A 261 -11.90 -13.55 17.62
C GLU A 261 -10.93 -12.35 17.75
N SER A 262 -11.45 -11.13 17.57
CA SER A 262 -10.71 -9.88 17.71
C SER A 262 -10.32 -9.61 19.17
N LYS A 263 -9.06 -9.28 19.43
CA LYS A 263 -8.62 -8.72 20.72
C LYS A 263 -8.40 -7.21 20.59
N GLU A 264 -9.17 -6.43 21.34
CA GLU A 264 -8.85 -5.02 21.58
C GLU A 264 -7.65 -4.94 22.53
N LEU A 265 -6.55 -4.26 22.16
CA LEU A 265 -5.65 -3.64 23.14
C LEU A 265 -4.57 -2.68 22.55
N SER A 266 -4.49 -1.52 23.22
CA SER A 266 -3.38 -0.56 23.34
C SER A 266 -3.12 0.47 22.22
N SER A 267 -4.08 1.39 22.00
CA SER A 267 -3.97 2.49 21.01
C SER A 267 -3.11 3.69 21.43
N LEU A 268 -2.88 3.91 22.74
CA LEU A 268 -2.42 5.21 23.23
C LEU A 268 -0.97 5.56 22.85
N TYR A 269 -0.08 4.57 22.78
CA TYR A 269 1.32 4.79 22.41
C TYR A 269 1.49 5.01 20.91
N GLU A 270 0.67 4.34 20.10
CA GLU A 270 0.63 4.52 18.64
C GLU A 270 -0.04 5.83 18.25
N ASP A 271 -1.02 6.30 19.03
CA ASP A 271 -1.57 7.64 18.91
C ASP A 271 -0.48 8.70 19.01
N ILE A 272 0.47 8.55 19.93
CA ILE A 272 1.58 9.50 20.11
C ILE A 272 2.61 9.41 18.99
N LEU A 273 3.08 8.19 18.64
CA LEU A 273 4.07 7.96 17.57
C LEU A 273 3.59 8.40 16.17
N MET A 274 2.29 8.29 15.91
CA MET A 274 1.68 8.67 14.64
C MET A 274 1.28 10.16 14.60
N LEU A 275 1.34 10.89 15.73
CA LEU A 275 1.08 12.33 15.82
C LEU A 275 2.33 13.21 15.80
N THR A 276 3.46 12.69 16.25
CA THR A 276 4.69 13.49 16.33
C THR A 276 5.50 13.32 15.05
N SER A 277 5.75 14.39 14.30
CA SER A 277 6.98 14.50 13.50
C SER A 277 8.14 14.30 14.48
N ALA A 278 9.03 13.34 14.19
CA ALA A 278 9.94 12.75 15.16
C ALA A 278 10.66 13.80 16.04
N PRO A 279 10.81 13.55 17.34
CA PRO A 279 11.99 13.99 18.06
C PRO A 279 12.92 12.78 18.28
N ASP A 280 14.23 13.01 18.15
CA ASP A 280 15.24 12.14 18.72
C ASP A 280 14.81 11.69 20.12
N ILE A 281 14.61 10.39 20.32
CA ILE A 281 14.29 9.85 21.64
C ILE A 281 15.64 9.56 22.32
N PRO A 282 16.04 10.29 23.38
CA PRO A 282 17.23 9.95 24.14
C PRO A 282 17.02 8.60 24.81
N HIS A 283 18.10 7.80 24.89
CA HIS A 283 18.16 6.44 25.43
C HIS A 283 17.76 6.25 26.92
N GLN A 284 17.04 7.18 27.55
CA GLN A 284 16.76 7.18 28.99
C GLN A 284 15.30 7.06 29.42
N VAL A 285 14.34 6.79 28.52
CA VAL A 285 12.94 6.50 28.93
C VAL A 285 12.69 5.00 29.18
N LEU A 286 13.73 4.16 29.14
CA LEU A 286 13.66 2.74 29.52
C LEU A 286 13.76 2.50 31.04
N ALA A 287 13.73 3.54 31.86
CA ALA A 287 13.87 3.43 33.30
C ALA A 287 12.77 4.22 34.02
N ASP A 288 11.51 3.80 33.86
CA ASP A 288 10.61 3.89 35.00
C ASP A 288 9.68 2.69 35.10
N LYS A 289 9.56 2.21 36.33
CA LYS A 289 9.36 0.80 36.66
C LYS A 289 7.88 0.42 36.65
N ASN A 290 7.58 -0.71 36.03
CA ASN A 290 6.48 -1.56 36.48
C ASN A 290 6.95 -3.02 36.49
N GLU A 291 7.34 -3.51 37.68
CA GLU A 291 7.96 -4.84 37.89
C GLU A 291 7.03 -6.03 37.61
N ASN A 292 5.83 -5.80 37.09
CA ASN A 292 4.85 -6.84 36.75
C ASN A 292 4.54 -6.95 35.24
N ASP A 293 5.29 -6.30 34.36
CA ASP A 293 5.17 -6.51 32.92
C ASP A 293 5.93 -7.78 32.47
N PRO A 294 5.25 -8.82 31.93
CA PRO A 294 5.92 -10.01 31.40
C PRO A 294 6.85 -9.72 30.20
N VAL A 295 6.75 -8.55 29.56
CA VAL A 295 7.64 -8.12 28.47
C VAL A 295 9.03 -7.70 28.98
N ALA A 296 9.13 -7.21 30.23
CA ALA A 296 10.41 -6.77 30.82
C ALA A 296 11.34 -7.94 31.19
N LYS A 297 10.84 -9.17 31.28
CA LYS A 297 11.63 -10.35 31.68
C LYS A 297 12.34 -11.09 30.54
N HIS A 298 12.12 -10.72 29.28
CA HIS A 298 12.78 -11.41 28.15
C HIS A 298 13.85 -10.57 27.42
N VAL A 299 14.01 -9.29 27.77
CA VAL A 299 15.06 -8.44 27.17
C VAL A 299 16.36 -8.47 27.98
N CYS A 300 16.34 -8.90 29.25
CA CYS A 300 17.53 -8.93 30.12
C CYS A 300 18.39 -10.21 30.05
N HIS A 301 18.17 -11.14 29.10
CA HIS A 301 18.95 -12.39 29.03
C HIS A 301 19.81 -12.60 27.78
N LEU A 302 20.04 -11.57 26.95
CA LEU A 302 20.90 -11.67 25.77
C LEU A 302 22.17 -10.80 25.81
N SER A 303 22.61 -10.36 26.98
CA SER A 303 23.86 -9.60 27.09
C SER A 303 24.69 -9.99 28.32
N VAL A 304 25.10 -11.26 28.40
CA VAL A 304 26.31 -11.67 29.15
C VAL A 304 26.92 -12.88 28.46
N THR A 305 28.01 -12.69 27.70
CA THR A 305 29.27 -13.47 27.76
C THR A 305 30.17 -13.06 26.59
N GLY A 306 31.33 -12.50 26.92
CA GLY A 306 32.36 -12.19 25.92
C GLY A 306 33.39 -11.16 26.39
N ASN A 307 33.91 -11.29 27.60
CA ASN A 307 35.15 -10.62 28.00
C ASN A 307 36.34 -11.40 27.42
N CYS A 308 37.12 -10.75 26.55
CA CYS A 308 38.59 -10.66 26.54
C CYS A 308 39.04 -9.99 25.24
#